data_AF-A0A1F2TU11-F1
#
_entry.id   AF-A0A1F2TU11-F1
#
_cell.length_a   1.000
_cell.length_b   1.000
_cell.length_c   1.000
_cell.angle_alpha   90.00
_cell.angle_beta   90.00
_cell.angle_gamma   90.00
#
_symmetry.space_group_name_H-M   'P 1'
#
loop_
_entity.id
_entity.type
_entity.pdbx_description
1 polymer ?
#
loop_
_entity_poly.entity_id
_entity_poly.type
_entity_poly.pdbx_seq_one_letter_code
_entity_poly.pdbx_strand_id
1 'polypeptide(L)'
;MRVLLDTQAFLWWVDEASHLSSRARTAIAAPDNEVFLSIASCWEIAIKVSLGKLRLKAPAKRFFPEQLAANAFELLGVELDHVCRVATLPFHHRDPFDRLLVAQAIEEDLTVVSTDEVFERYGVSRIW
;
A
#
# COMPACT_ATOMS: atom_id res chain seq x y z
N MET A 1 -9.36 1.75 12.92
CA MET A 1 -8.00 1.13 12.87
C MET A 1 -7.18 1.81 11.79
N ARG A 2 -5.85 1.69 11.81
CA ARG A 2 -4.97 2.29 10.82
C ARG A 2 -4.48 1.21 9.86
N VAL A 3 -4.76 1.36 8.57
CA VAL A 3 -4.45 0.34 7.56
C VAL A 3 -3.58 0.90 6.44
N LEU A 4 -2.61 0.12 5.97
CA LEU A 4 -1.74 0.46 4.85
C LEU A 4 -2.13 -0.38 3.64
N LEU A 5 -2.49 0.26 2.53
CA LEU A 5 -2.77 -0.44 1.28
C LEU A 5 -1.46 -0.84 0.61
N ASP A 6 -1.32 -2.11 0.25
CA ASP A 6 -0.33 -2.50 -0.74
C ASP A 6 -0.68 -1.91 -2.13
N THR A 7 0.27 -1.97 -3.06
CA THR A 7 0.07 -1.45 -4.41
C THR A 7 -1.11 -2.10 -5.13
N GLN A 8 -1.31 -3.40 -4.96
CA GLN A 8 -2.31 -4.16 -5.69
C GLN A 8 -3.73 -3.91 -5.17
N ALA A 9 -3.91 -3.89 -3.85
CA ALA A 9 -5.14 -3.57 -3.16
C ALA A 9 -5.61 -2.16 -3.50
N PHE A 10 -4.70 -1.18 -3.54
CA PHE A 10 -5.03 0.17 -3.99
C PHE A 10 -5.55 0.17 -5.45
N LEU A 11 -4.84 -0.48 -6.37
CA LEU A 11 -5.27 -0.55 -7.77
C LEU A 11 -6.62 -1.26 -7.93
N TRP A 12 -6.85 -2.37 -7.21
CA TRP A 12 -8.12 -3.09 -7.26
C TRP A 12 -9.27 -2.32 -6.62
N TRP A 13 -9.01 -1.54 -5.58
CA TRP A 13 -9.99 -0.61 -5.02
C TRP A 13 -10.41 0.42 -6.06
N VAL A 14 -9.45 1.09 -6.70
CA VAL A 14 -9.69 2.15 -7.71
C VAL A 14 -10.32 1.61 -9.00
N ASP A 15 -10.03 0.37 -9.38
CA ASP A 15 -10.64 -0.27 -10.53
C ASP A 15 -12.01 -0.88 -10.23
N GLU A 16 -12.52 -0.74 -9.01
CA GLU A 16 -13.76 -1.36 -8.52
C GLU A 16 -13.80 -2.87 -8.79
N ALA A 17 -12.61 -3.49 -8.83
CA ALA A 17 -12.47 -4.88 -9.22
C ALA A 17 -13.04 -5.79 -8.12
N SER A 18 -13.64 -6.91 -8.52
CA SER A 18 -14.15 -7.96 -7.63
C SER A 18 -13.04 -8.78 -6.94
N HIS A 19 -11.77 -8.37 -7.07
CA HIS A 19 -10.62 -9.10 -6.55
C HIS A 19 -10.33 -8.82 -5.08
N LEU A 20 -10.81 -7.69 -4.53
CA LEU A 20 -10.72 -7.46 -3.09
C LEU A 20 -11.65 -8.41 -2.35
N SER A 21 -11.11 -9.08 -1.34
CA SER A 21 -11.93 -9.88 -0.44
C SER A 21 -12.96 -9.02 0.31
N SER A 22 -13.97 -9.68 0.88
CA SER A 22 -14.95 -9.02 1.73
C SER A 22 -14.29 -8.32 2.91
N ARG A 23 -13.30 -8.96 3.55
CA ARG A 23 -12.60 -8.42 4.72
C ARG A 23 -11.78 -7.19 4.38
N ALA A 24 -11.01 -7.22 3.30
CA ALA A 24 -10.24 -6.08 2.81
C ALA A 24 -11.18 -4.93 2.43
N ARG A 25 -12.24 -5.21 1.67
CA ARG A 25 -13.22 -4.20 1.27
C ARG A 25 -13.90 -3.54 2.47
N THR A 26 -14.30 -4.32 3.47
CA THR A 26 -14.89 -3.78 4.71
C THR A 26 -13.89 -2.93 5.48
N ALA A 27 -12.63 -3.35 5.58
CA ALA A 27 -11.60 -2.58 6.29
C ALA A 27 -11.31 -1.24 5.59
N ILE A 28 -11.27 -1.20 4.26
CA ILE A 28 -11.04 0.03 3.49
C ILE A 28 -12.26 0.96 3.54
N ALA A 29 -13.48 0.41 3.48
CA ALA A 29 -14.71 1.20 3.43
C ALA A 29 -15.21 1.69 4.79
N ALA A 30 -14.65 1.20 5.90
CA ALA A 30 -15.12 1.57 7.23
C ALA A 30 -14.72 3.02 7.56
N PRO A 31 -15.68 3.90 7.92
CA PRO A 31 -15.42 5.33 8.13
C PRO A 31 -14.53 5.62 9.36
N ASP A 32 -14.50 4.70 10.33
CA ASP A 32 -13.67 4.81 11.54
C ASP A 32 -12.23 4.28 11.32
N ASN A 33 -11.88 3.92 10.08
CA ASN A 33 -10.54 3.49 9.72
C ASN A 33 -9.79 4.60 9.00
N GLU A 34 -8.55 4.82 9.41
CA GLU A 34 -7.60 5.65 8.68
C GLU A 34 -6.91 4.76 7.64
N VAL A 35 -7.04 5.13 6.37
CA VAL A 35 -6.50 4.36 5.25
C VAL A 35 -5.32 5.10 4.64
N PHE A 36 -4.16 4.46 4.67
CA PHE A 36 -2.92 5.00 4.16
C PHE A 36 -2.53 4.37 2.83
N LEU A 37 -1.99 5.19 1.93
CA LEU A 37 -1.26 4.74 0.75
C LEU A 37 0.19 5.22 0.87
N SER A 38 1.16 4.31 0.78
CA SER A 38 2.57 4.70 0.77
C SER A 38 2.96 5.42 -0.51
N ILE A 39 3.78 6.47 -0.38
CA ILE A 39 4.45 7.10 -1.53
C ILE A 39 5.34 6.10 -2.28
N ALA A 40 5.83 5.04 -1.63
CA ALA A 40 6.58 3.96 -2.29
C ALA A 40 5.70 3.14 -3.25
N SER A 41 4.44 2.87 -2.90
CA SER A 41 3.47 2.24 -3.81
C SER A 41 3.18 3.13 -5.02
N CYS A 42 3.02 4.44 -4.82
CA CYS A 42 2.89 5.42 -5.91
C CYS A 42 4.14 5.42 -6.82
N TRP A 43 5.34 5.31 -6.23
CA TRP A 43 6.59 5.22 -6.96
C TRP A 43 6.68 3.94 -7.80
N GLU A 44 6.32 2.79 -7.23
CA GLU A 44 6.26 1.51 -7.94
C GLU A 44 5.28 1.58 -9.13
N ILE A 45 4.08 2.13 -8.92
CA ILE A 45 3.07 2.37 -9.96
C ILE A 45 3.65 3.27 -11.06
N ALA A 46 4.31 4.37 -10.71
CA ALA A 46 4.89 5.29 -11.68
C ALA A 46 5.97 4.61 -12.54
N ILE A 47 6.80 3.73 -11.97
CA ILE A 47 7.76 2.91 -12.73
C ILE A 47 7.02 1.96 -13.68
N LYS A 48 5.99 1.24 -13.20
CA LYS A 48 5.21 0.35 -14.07
C LYS A 48 4.55 1.09 -15.23
N VAL A 49 4.08 2.32 -15.00
CA VAL A 49 3.54 3.21 -16.05
C VAL A 49 4.62 3.62 -17.06
N SER A 50 5.80 4.05 -16.61
CA SER A 50 6.88 4.48 -17.51
C SER A 50 7.41 3.32 -18.37
N LEU A 51 7.37 2.10 -17.85
CA LEU A 51 7.70 0.87 -18.56
C LEU A 51 6.57 0.36 -19.47
N GLY A 52 5.40 1.02 -19.50
CA GLY A 52 4.24 0.60 -20.28
C GLY A 52 3.54 -0.67 -19.76
N LYS A 53 3.90 -1.14 -18.56
CA LYS A 53 3.35 -2.35 -17.91
C LYS A 53 2.02 -2.10 -17.19
N LEU A 54 1.69 -0.83 -16.93
CA LEU A 54 0.44 -0.42 -16.30
C LEU A 54 -0.09 0.83 -17.01
N ARG A 55 -1.41 0.91 -17.18
CA ARG A 55 -2.08 2.09 -17.72
C ARG A 55 -3.04 2.65 -16.68
N LEU A 56 -2.85 3.91 -16.32
CA LEU A 56 -3.76 4.64 -15.42
C LEU A 56 -4.88 5.30 -16.23
N LYS A 57 -6.03 5.50 -15.59
CA LYS A 57 -7.19 6.20 -16.19
C LYS A 57 -6.93 7.69 -16.46
N ALA A 58 -5.88 8.25 -15.86
CA ALA A 58 -5.42 9.63 -16.02
C ALA A 58 -3.88 9.70 -15.88
N PRO A 59 -3.22 10.79 -16.31
CA PRO A 59 -1.79 10.98 -16.04
C PRO A 59 -1.49 10.90 -14.54
N ALA A 60 -0.37 10.28 -14.16
CA ALA A 60 -0.01 10.02 -12.76
C ALA A 60 -0.13 11.25 -11.84
N LYS A 61 0.31 12.43 -12.31
CA LYS A 61 0.21 13.72 -11.60
C LYS A 61 -1.22 14.11 -11.22
N ARG A 62 -2.22 13.65 -11.97
CA ARG A 62 -3.64 13.84 -11.67
C ARG A 62 -4.26 12.64 -10.96
N PHE A 63 -3.90 11.44 -11.40
CA PHE A 63 -4.45 10.20 -10.87
C PHE A 63 -4.27 10.07 -9.36
N PHE A 64 -3.06 10.22 -8.83
CA PHE A 64 -2.85 10.00 -7.39
C PHE A 64 -3.60 11.02 -6.51
N PRO A 65 -3.49 12.35 -6.72
CA PRO A 65 -4.24 13.30 -5.90
C PRO A 65 -5.75 13.14 -5.99
N GLU A 66 -6.28 12.84 -7.19
CA GLU A 66 -7.72 12.62 -7.39
C GLU A 66 -8.19 11.37 -6.62
N GLN A 67 -7.42 10.27 -6.65
CA GLN A 67 -7.79 9.04 -5.93
C GLN A 67 -7.62 9.18 -4.41
N LEU A 68 -6.58 9.85 -3.92
CA LEU A 68 -6.42 10.11 -2.49
C LEU A 68 -7.59 10.93 -1.95
N ALA A 69 -7.96 12.01 -2.66
CA ALA A 69 -9.05 12.89 -2.26
C ALA A 69 -10.42 12.20 -2.34
N ALA A 70 -10.70 11.46 -3.42
CA ALA A 70 -11.99 10.79 -3.63
C ALA A 70 -12.28 9.71 -2.58
N ASN A 71 -11.24 9.06 -2.05
CA ASN A 71 -11.37 7.96 -1.11
C ASN A 71 -11.03 8.35 0.34
N ALA A 72 -10.72 9.63 0.60
CA ALA A 72 -10.23 10.10 1.90
C ALA A 72 -9.01 9.30 2.41
N PHE A 73 -8.12 8.91 1.50
CA PHE A 73 -6.88 8.21 1.85
C PHE A 73 -5.78 9.20 2.18
N GLU A 74 -4.96 8.85 3.15
CA GLU A 74 -3.79 9.61 3.57
C GLU A 74 -2.53 9.10 2.85
N LEU A 75 -1.71 10.02 2.37
CA LEU A 75 -0.44 9.66 1.75
C LEU A 75 0.63 9.53 2.84
N LEU A 76 1.18 8.32 3.00
CA LEU A 76 2.26 8.05 3.94
C LEU A 76 3.62 8.31 3.28
N GLY A 77 4.34 9.31 3.81
CA GLY A 77 5.71 9.62 3.42
C GLY A 77 6.72 8.55 3.87
N VAL A 78 7.91 8.59 3.29
CA VAL A 78 9.03 7.75 3.74
C VAL A 78 9.90 8.59 4.67
N GLU A 79 9.98 8.15 5.92
CA GLU A 79 10.81 8.75 6.95
C GLU A 79 12.11 7.96 7.15
N LEU A 80 13.08 8.57 7.83
CA LEU A 80 14.39 7.94 8.07
C LEU A 80 14.27 6.61 8.83
N ASP A 81 13.37 6.54 9.80
CA ASP A 81 13.16 5.33 10.60
C ASP A 81 12.64 4.16 9.76
N HIS A 82 11.81 4.44 8.75
CA HIS A 82 11.37 3.42 7.78
C HIS A 82 12.57 2.85 7.01
N VAL A 83 13.48 3.71 6.56
CA VAL A 83 14.68 3.30 5.82
C VAL A 83 15.63 2.52 6.73
N CYS A 84 15.84 2.97 7.96
CA CYS A 84 16.66 2.27 8.96
C CYS A 84 16.10 0.88 9.27
N ARG A 85 14.78 0.75 9.42
CA ARG A 85 14.11 -0.54 9.64
C ARG A 85 14.41 -1.53 8.52
N VAL A 86 14.37 -1.12 7.26
CA VAL A 86 14.65 -2.00 6.09
C VAL A 86 15.99 -2.73 6.20
N ALA A 87 17.02 -2.09 6.76
CA ALA A 87 18.34 -2.68 6.94
C ALA A 87 18.35 -3.89 7.90
N THR A 88 17.39 -3.93 8.83
CA THR A 88 17.25 -4.98 9.85
C THR A 88 16.25 -6.07 9.47
N LEU A 89 15.43 -5.85 8.43
CA LEU A 89 14.39 -6.79 8.03
C LEU A 89 14.99 -8.08 7.45
N PRO A 90 14.49 -9.27 7.86
CA PRO A 90 14.88 -10.53 7.24
C PRO A 90 14.52 -10.56 5.76
N PHE A 91 15.21 -11.39 4.97
CA PHE A 91 14.97 -11.53 3.54
C PHE A 91 13.85 -12.54 3.24
N HIS A 92 12.61 -12.24 3.63
CA HIS A 92 11.43 -12.96 3.16
C HIS A 92 10.97 -12.43 1.79
N HIS A 93 11.04 -11.11 1.58
CA HIS A 93 10.92 -10.46 0.27
C HIS A 93 12.28 -10.07 -0.33
N ARG A 94 12.32 -10.03 -1.66
CA ARG A 94 13.41 -9.44 -2.45
C ARG A 94 13.06 -8.10 -3.07
N ASP A 95 11.77 -7.77 -3.18
CA ASP A 95 11.32 -6.49 -3.71
C ASP A 95 11.61 -5.37 -2.69
N PRO A 96 12.36 -4.31 -3.07
CA PRO A 96 12.59 -3.17 -2.20
C PRO A 96 11.30 -2.44 -1.79
N PHE A 97 10.25 -2.42 -2.63
CA PHE A 97 9.00 -1.74 -2.31
C PHE A 97 8.23 -2.46 -1.20
N ASP A 98 8.07 -3.78 -1.31
CA ASP A 98 7.41 -4.58 -0.27
C ASP A 98 8.15 -4.50 1.07
N ARG A 99 9.49 -4.55 1.04
CA ARG A 99 10.31 -4.38 2.25
C ARG A 99 10.11 -3.02 2.90
N LEU A 100 9.96 -1.96 2.10
CA LEU A 100 9.70 -0.63 2.62
C LEU A 100 8.27 -0.49 3.15
N LEU A 101 7.27 -1.13 2.53
CA LEU A 101 5.91 -1.20 3.05
C LEU A 101 5.85 -1.94 4.39
N VAL A 102 6.54 -3.08 4.51
CA VAL A 102 6.71 -3.78 5.78
C VAL A 102 7.34 -2.86 6.83
N ALA A 103 8.40 -2.14 6.47
CA ALA A 103 9.07 -1.23 7.38
C ALA A 103 8.14 -0.10 7.87
N GLN A 104 7.40 0.53 6.95
CA GLN A 104 6.40 1.54 7.29
C GLN A 104 5.31 0.97 8.19
N ALA A 105 4.80 -0.22 7.89
CA ALA A 105 3.76 -0.84 8.70
C ALA A 105 4.24 -1.19 10.12
N ILE A 106 5.52 -1.56 10.29
CA ILE A 106 6.11 -1.80 11.61
C ILE A 106 6.28 -0.49 12.40
N GLU A 107 6.92 0.52 11.80
CA GLU A 107 7.23 1.77 12.51
C GLU A 107 5.98 2.59 12.83
N GLU A 108 4.96 2.51 11.98
CA GLU A 108 3.71 3.27 12.12
C GLU A 108 2.58 2.45 12.79
N ASP A 109 2.84 1.21 13.22
CA ASP A 109 1.83 0.28 13.77
C ASP A 109 0.58 0.14 12.87
N LEU A 110 0.79 -0.15 11.58
CA LEU A 110 -0.26 -0.28 10.58
C LEU A 110 -0.56 -1.74 10.26
N THR A 111 -1.83 -2.02 10.02
CA THR A 111 -2.25 -3.30 9.45
C THR A 111 -2.21 -3.25 7.92
N VAL A 112 -1.49 -4.16 7.28
CA VAL A 112 -1.33 -4.18 5.82
C VAL A 112 -2.52 -4.85 5.15
N VAL A 113 -3.12 -4.20 4.15
CA VAL A 113 -4.13 -4.82 3.28
C VAL A 113 -3.42 -5.37 2.05
N SER A 114 -3.27 -6.69 2.00
CA SER A 114 -2.49 -7.37 0.95
C SER A 114 -2.89 -8.84 0.77
N THR A 115 -2.86 -9.32 -0.46
CA THR A 115 -2.94 -10.76 -0.79
C THR A 115 -1.72 -11.54 -0.31
N ASP A 116 -0.59 -10.87 -0.11
CA ASP A 116 0.69 -11.52 0.13
C ASP A 116 0.86 -11.91 1.60
N GLU A 117 0.74 -13.21 1.86
CA GLU A 117 0.92 -13.80 3.19
C GLU A 117 2.36 -13.66 3.72
N VAL A 118 3.34 -13.34 2.88
CA VAL A 118 4.74 -13.17 3.30
C VAL A 118 4.89 -11.99 4.26
N PHE A 119 4.02 -10.98 4.20
CA PHE A 119 4.00 -9.88 5.16
C PHE A 119 3.91 -10.39 6.62
N GLU A 120 3.07 -11.39 6.89
CA GLU A 120 2.89 -11.93 8.26
C GLU A 120 4.19 -12.51 8.85
N ARG A 121 5.13 -12.96 7.99
CA ARG A 121 6.44 -13.48 8.44
C ARG A 121 7.33 -12.41 9.05
N TYR A 122 7.03 -11.13 8.80
CA TYR A 122 7.69 -10.00 9.44
C TYR A 122 7.07 -9.60 10.78
N GLY A 123 5.99 -10.25 11.20
CA GLY A 123 5.26 -9.90 12.42
C GLY A 123 4.28 -8.73 12.26
N VAL A 124 4.01 -8.29 11.03
CA VAL A 124 2.99 -7.28 10.74
C VAL A 124 1.61 -7.92 10.61
N SER A 125 0.60 -7.24 11.13
CA SER A 125 -0.80 -7.62 10.95
C SER A 125 -1.20 -7.46 9.49
N ARG A 126 -1.92 -8.44 8.94
CA ARG A 126 -2.40 -8.42 7.55
C ARG A 126 -3.90 -8.65 7.48
N ILE A 127 -4.57 -7.96 6.56
CA ILE A 127 -5.98 -8.18 6.20
C ILE A 127 -6.06 -8.56 4.72
N TRP A 128 -6.76 -9.66 4.48
CA TRP A 128 -7.30 -10.11 3.22
C TRP A 128 -8.53 -10.96 3.50
#